data_AF-A0A1Q7CCL9-F1
#
_entry.id   AF-A0A1Q7CCL9-F1
#
_cell.length_a   1.000
_cell.length_b   1.000
_cell.length_c   1.000
_cell.angle_alpha   90.00
_cell.angle_beta   90.00
_cell.angle_gamma   90.00
#
_symmetry.space_group_name_H-M   'P 1'
#
loop_
_entity.id
_entity.type
_entity.pdbx_description
1 polymer ?
#
loop_
_entity_poly.entity_id
_entity_poly.type
_entity_poly.pdbx_seq_one_letter_code
_entity_poly.pdbx_strand_id
1 'polypeptide(L)'
;MEAPGGPGAPPMWGPGRKLAFGAAPGPKSKVWFTLADGSLSEVLYPTLERIVLHELRFFASARGAPPVDDASDGQHKITWLAPGVPAFTVESTHHEYRLTKDFVTDPDENALVIAGTFTPELPDVRLYMQASAHWTPGTEGNFSEVLDTHPPALVMRQQDVWVCIVGPFSRATTGYFRSSDVHVELHDTDGQMTDLYDRAGPGNVTVGAELGVRSGSFQLALGFAHSRADAEEVARLALQKGAGSLRTEFARRWRAQPDLPAGLAKVSGDDGALARASLTILRCLEDKFQAPAVPPASRWRLDAELGGARPAALDLDRARPGGAGDPPCVAPRGGRMPRPRPLSRDGACRGPISHPRGSADTAGSLGGPRRALAFNPGGVHRGSDRVGRVRGRRG
;
A
#
# COMPACT_ATOMS: atom_id res chain seq x y z
N MET A 1 -19.30 -14.61 15.17
CA MET A 1 -19.64 -13.40 15.94
C MET A 1 -19.76 -12.22 14.98
N GLU A 2 -20.72 -11.33 15.18
CA GLU A 2 -20.85 -10.08 14.39
C GLU A 2 -20.02 -8.96 15.02
N ALA A 3 -19.38 -8.15 14.20
CA ALA A 3 -18.60 -7.01 14.68
C ALA A 3 -19.50 -5.85 15.15
N PRO A 4 -19.16 -5.16 16.26
CA PRO A 4 -19.86 -3.95 16.70
C PRO A 4 -19.43 -2.74 15.88
N GLY A 5 -20.17 -1.62 16.00
CA GLY A 5 -19.74 -0.33 15.44
C GLY A 5 -20.19 -0.03 14.01
N GLY A 6 -21.16 -0.79 13.48
CA GLY A 6 -21.75 -0.53 12.17
C GLY A 6 -22.44 0.83 12.07
N PRO A 7 -22.40 1.50 10.89
CA PRO A 7 -21.85 1.03 9.61
C PRO A 7 -20.37 1.38 9.39
N GLY A 8 -19.64 1.82 10.42
CA GLY A 8 -18.28 2.36 10.30
C GLY A 8 -18.25 3.80 9.79
N ALA A 9 -17.05 4.39 9.77
CA ALA A 9 -16.85 5.74 9.26
C ALA A 9 -17.17 5.82 7.76
N PRO A 10 -17.69 6.97 7.26
CA PRO A 10 -18.00 7.15 5.85
C PRO A 10 -16.77 6.94 4.96
N PRO A 11 -16.96 6.54 3.69
CA PRO A 11 -15.84 6.31 2.79
C PRO A 11 -15.09 7.63 2.55
N MET A 12 -13.77 7.54 2.49
CA MET A 12 -12.89 8.66 2.18
C MET A 12 -12.04 8.30 0.98
N TRP A 13 -11.70 9.30 0.15
CA TRP A 13 -10.72 9.09 -0.90
C TRP A 13 -9.34 8.87 -0.28
N GLY A 14 -8.58 7.93 -0.84
CA GLY A 14 -7.17 7.78 -0.50
C GLY A 14 -6.35 9.00 -0.94
N PRO A 15 -5.07 9.08 -0.54
CA PRO A 15 -4.17 10.16 -0.95
C PRO A 15 -4.09 10.25 -2.48
N GLY A 16 -4.26 11.46 -3.04
CA GLY A 16 -4.20 11.67 -4.50
C GLY A 16 -2.80 11.49 -5.08
N ARG A 17 -1.75 11.63 -4.27
CA ARG A 17 -0.36 11.41 -4.69
C ARG A 17 -0.06 9.92 -4.76
N LYS A 18 -0.23 9.34 -5.94
CA LYS A 18 0.15 7.94 -6.21
C LYS A 18 1.63 7.83 -6.52
N LEU A 19 2.28 6.84 -5.92
CA LEU A 19 3.69 6.53 -6.10
C LEU A 19 3.92 5.46 -7.15
N ALA A 20 2.91 4.62 -7.39
CA ALA A 20 2.95 3.58 -8.40
C ALA A 20 1.54 3.30 -8.93
N PHE A 21 1.49 2.83 -10.17
CA PHE A 21 0.30 2.27 -10.81
C PHE A 21 0.74 1.07 -11.65
N GLY A 22 0.08 -0.06 -11.46
CA GLY A 22 0.50 -1.30 -12.09
C GLY A 22 -0.65 -2.21 -12.51
N ALA A 23 -0.40 -2.95 -13.59
CA ALA A 23 -1.32 -3.89 -14.17
C ALA A 23 -0.56 -4.90 -15.03
N ALA A 24 -1.09 -6.11 -15.18
CA ALA A 24 -0.58 -7.05 -16.18
C ALA A 24 -0.96 -6.56 -17.59
N PRO A 25 -0.13 -6.82 -18.62
CA PRO A 25 -0.44 -6.43 -19.97
C PRO A 25 -1.45 -7.40 -20.61
N GLY A 26 -2.20 -6.91 -21.59
CA GLY A 26 -3.21 -7.69 -22.28
C GLY A 26 -4.53 -7.87 -21.49
N PRO A 27 -5.50 -8.61 -22.06
CA PRO A 27 -6.89 -8.55 -21.61
C PRO A 27 -7.29 -9.57 -20.53
N LYS A 28 -6.42 -10.53 -20.19
CA LYS A 28 -6.80 -11.66 -19.31
C LYS A 28 -7.03 -11.22 -17.86
N SER A 29 -6.01 -10.60 -17.25
CA SER A 29 -6.07 -10.13 -15.87
C SER A 29 -6.64 -8.73 -15.82
N LYS A 30 -7.84 -8.57 -15.25
CA LYS A 30 -8.59 -7.31 -15.14
C LYS A 30 -8.33 -6.58 -13.83
N VAL A 31 -7.10 -6.69 -13.32
CA VAL A 31 -6.68 -6.07 -12.07
C VAL A 31 -5.70 -4.94 -12.35
N TRP A 32 -5.97 -3.80 -11.74
CA TRP A 32 -5.07 -2.65 -11.66
C TRP A 32 -4.92 -2.25 -10.21
N PHE A 33 -3.73 -1.79 -9.84
CA PHE A 33 -3.47 -1.37 -8.47
C PHE A 33 -2.67 -0.08 -8.42
N THR A 34 -2.86 0.69 -7.37
CA THR A 34 -2.07 1.88 -7.04
C THR A 34 -1.34 1.68 -5.71
N LEU A 35 -0.18 2.33 -5.56
CA LEU A 35 0.49 2.46 -4.27
C LEU A 35 0.51 3.93 -3.84
N ALA A 36 0.24 4.18 -2.56
CA ALA A 36 0.35 5.47 -1.90
C ALA A 36 0.88 5.26 -0.49
N ASP A 37 1.73 6.17 -0.01
CA ASP A 37 2.28 6.14 1.35
C ASP A 37 2.80 4.74 1.75
N GLY A 38 3.63 4.15 0.87
CA GLY A 38 4.21 2.83 1.07
C GLY A 38 3.26 1.64 1.03
N SER A 39 1.95 1.84 0.89
CA SER A 39 0.93 0.80 0.99
C SER A 39 0.10 0.66 -0.28
N LEU A 40 -0.66 -0.43 -0.37
CA LEU A 40 -1.63 -0.63 -1.44
C LEU A 40 -2.80 0.31 -1.16
N SER A 41 -3.07 1.24 -2.09
CA SER A 41 -4.27 2.08 -2.01
C SER A 41 -5.40 1.42 -2.82
N GLU A 42 -5.83 2.03 -3.91
CA GLU A 42 -6.92 1.50 -4.71
C GLU A 42 -6.51 0.28 -5.54
N VAL A 43 -7.38 -0.73 -5.54
CA VAL A 43 -7.39 -1.80 -6.54
C VAL A 43 -8.66 -1.69 -7.36
N LEU A 44 -8.52 -1.78 -8.68
CA LEU A 44 -9.62 -1.68 -9.62
C LEU A 44 -9.87 -3.02 -10.31
N TYR A 45 -11.15 -3.38 -10.41
CA TYR A 45 -11.62 -4.62 -11.03
C TYR A 45 -13.15 -4.56 -11.24
N PRO A 46 -13.71 -5.13 -12.33
CA PRO A 46 -13.02 -5.64 -13.52
C PRO A 46 -12.72 -4.53 -14.54
N THR A 47 -13.03 -3.27 -14.22
CA THR A 47 -12.86 -2.10 -15.10
C THR A 47 -12.00 -1.05 -14.41
N LEU A 48 -11.40 -0.14 -15.17
CA LEU A 48 -10.64 1.01 -14.66
C LEU A 48 -11.50 2.05 -13.92
N GLU A 49 -12.83 1.92 -13.95
CA GLU A 49 -13.75 2.84 -13.27
C GLU A 49 -14.22 2.30 -11.92
N ARG A 50 -14.04 1.00 -11.67
CA ARG A 50 -14.55 0.33 -10.46
C ARG A 50 -13.42 0.06 -9.48
N ILE A 51 -13.38 0.83 -8.41
CA ILE A 51 -12.52 0.59 -7.26
C ILE A 51 -13.18 -0.46 -6.35
N VAL A 52 -12.50 -1.57 -6.12
CA VAL A 52 -12.99 -2.69 -5.29
C VAL A 52 -12.33 -2.73 -3.92
N LEU A 53 -11.07 -2.29 -3.85
CA LEU A 53 -10.30 -2.16 -2.61
C LEU A 53 -9.93 -0.69 -2.44
N HIS A 54 -10.11 -0.14 -1.24
CA HIS A 54 -9.71 1.22 -0.92
C HIS A 54 -8.27 1.29 -0.40
N GLU A 55 -7.90 0.33 0.45
CA GLU A 55 -6.53 0.18 0.94
C GLU A 55 -6.24 -1.23 1.45
N LEU A 56 -4.96 -1.60 1.47
CA LEU A 56 -4.39 -2.64 2.31
C LEU A 56 -3.13 -2.10 2.99
N ARG A 57 -3.20 -2.01 4.32
CA ARG A 57 -2.14 -1.49 5.19
C ARG A 57 -1.57 -2.59 6.08
N PHE A 58 -0.36 -2.36 6.57
CA PHE A 58 0.31 -3.22 7.54
C PHE A 58 0.54 -2.43 8.83
N PHE A 59 0.43 -3.11 9.97
CA PHE A 59 0.74 -2.54 11.27
C PHE A 59 1.81 -3.38 11.95
N ALA A 60 2.74 -2.72 12.63
CA ALA A 60 3.67 -3.37 13.54
C ALA A 60 3.25 -3.05 14.97
N SER A 61 3.12 -4.06 15.82
CA SER A 61 2.76 -3.82 17.22
C SER A 61 3.37 -4.86 18.13
N ALA A 62 3.67 -4.43 19.35
CA ALA A 62 4.12 -5.26 20.46
C ALA A 62 3.24 -4.96 21.68
N ARG A 63 3.07 -5.94 22.55
CA ARG A 63 2.25 -5.79 23.75
C ARG A 63 2.76 -4.65 24.63
N GLY A 64 1.86 -3.75 25.02
CA GLY A 64 2.16 -2.60 25.87
C GLY A 64 2.81 -1.42 25.12
N ALA A 65 2.87 -1.47 23.79
CA ALA A 65 3.29 -0.38 22.94
C ALA A 65 2.14 0.02 21.98
N PRO A 66 1.99 1.30 21.65
CA PRO A 66 1.05 1.73 20.62
C PRO A 66 1.36 1.04 19.29
N PRO A 67 0.35 0.65 18.48
CA PRO A 67 0.59 0.13 17.15
C PRO A 67 1.20 1.21 16.25
N VAL A 68 2.10 0.78 15.38
CA VAL A 68 2.70 1.59 14.31
C VAL A 68 1.97 1.26 13.02
N ASP A 69 1.42 2.27 12.35
CA ASP A 69 0.90 2.13 11.00
C ASP A 69 2.03 2.32 10.00
N ASP A 70 2.36 1.27 9.24
CA ASP A 70 3.45 1.33 8.28
C ASP A 70 3.25 2.48 7.30
N ALA A 71 2.02 2.75 6.87
CA ALA A 71 1.75 3.78 5.86
C ALA A 71 1.99 5.21 6.36
N SER A 72 1.66 5.52 7.62
CA SER A 72 1.80 6.87 8.17
C SER A 72 3.13 7.12 8.86
N ASP A 73 3.68 6.09 9.49
CA ASP A 73 4.83 6.23 10.41
C ASP A 73 6.13 5.71 9.79
N GLY A 74 6.04 4.89 8.73
CA GLY A 74 7.16 4.33 8.02
C GLY A 74 7.84 5.32 7.06
N GLN A 75 9.15 5.13 6.84
CA GLN A 75 9.86 5.76 5.73
C GLN A 75 9.92 4.79 4.55
N HIS A 76 9.44 5.24 3.39
CA HIS A 76 9.26 4.37 2.23
C HIS A 76 10.14 4.75 1.05
N LYS A 77 10.73 3.73 0.44
CA LYS A 77 11.34 3.81 -0.88
C LYS A 77 10.64 2.84 -1.81
N ILE A 78 10.25 3.33 -2.99
CA ILE A 78 9.51 2.56 -3.98
C ILE A 78 10.35 2.45 -5.24
N THR A 79 10.46 1.23 -5.76
CA THR A 79 11.25 0.93 -6.95
C THR A 79 10.44 0.05 -7.89
N TRP A 80 10.63 0.27 -9.19
CA TRP A 80 10.10 -0.61 -10.23
C TRP A 80 10.92 -1.91 -10.25
N LEU A 81 10.28 -3.01 -10.62
CA LEU A 81 10.96 -4.29 -10.86
C LEU A 81 12.03 -4.15 -11.94
N ALA A 82 11.72 -3.39 -12.99
CA ALA A 82 12.64 -2.94 -14.02
C ALA A 82 12.03 -1.72 -14.73
N PRO A 83 12.83 -0.88 -15.42
CA PRO A 83 12.29 0.19 -16.26
C PRO A 83 11.23 -0.34 -17.24
N GLY A 84 10.03 0.25 -17.21
CA GLY A 84 8.90 -0.15 -18.05
C GLY A 84 8.15 -1.42 -17.61
N VAL A 85 8.51 -2.05 -16.49
CA VAL A 85 7.80 -3.22 -15.94
C VAL A 85 7.09 -2.80 -14.64
N PRO A 86 5.76 -2.56 -14.65
CA PRO A 86 5.00 -1.95 -13.56
C PRO A 86 4.62 -2.96 -12.48
N ALA A 87 5.63 -3.66 -11.97
CA ALA A 87 5.61 -4.36 -10.69
C ALA A 87 6.56 -3.61 -9.76
N PHE A 88 6.27 -3.56 -8.47
CA PHE A 88 6.93 -2.62 -7.56
C PHE A 88 7.42 -3.29 -6.30
N THR A 89 8.57 -2.83 -5.81
CA THR A 89 9.10 -3.16 -4.50
C THR A 89 9.02 -1.90 -3.63
N VAL A 90 8.39 -2.02 -2.47
CA VAL A 90 8.38 -1.01 -1.41
C VAL A 90 9.27 -1.48 -0.28
N GLU A 91 10.27 -0.68 0.07
CA GLU A 91 11.10 -0.85 1.25
C GLU A 91 10.62 0.14 2.31
N SER A 92 10.02 -0.35 3.39
CA SER A 92 9.62 0.43 4.56
C SER A 92 10.63 0.25 5.69
N THR A 93 10.98 1.35 6.35
CA THR A 93 11.84 1.35 7.54
C THR A 93 11.22 2.15 8.67
N HIS A 94 11.26 1.58 9.87
CA HIS A 94 10.89 2.20 11.13
C HIS A 94 11.90 1.75 12.19
N HIS A 95 11.96 2.41 13.35
CA HIS A 95 12.89 2.00 14.41
C HIS A 95 12.52 0.64 15.04
N GLU A 96 11.29 0.17 14.83
CA GLU A 96 10.79 -1.11 15.34
C GLU A 96 10.88 -2.27 14.34
N TYR A 97 11.01 -1.98 13.03
CA TYR A 97 11.05 -3.01 11.99
C TYR A 97 11.60 -2.51 10.65
N ARG A 98 11.93 -3.47 9.79
CA ARG A 98 12.02 -3.30 8.33
C ARG A 98 11.04 -4.21 7.64
N LEU A 99 10.40 -3.70 6.59
CA LEU A 99 9.41 -4.42 5.82
C LEU A 99 9.61 -4.16 4.33
N THR A 100 9.97 -5.19 3.58
CA THR A 100 9.98 -5.14 2.12
C THR A 100 8.70 -5.77 1.59
N LYS A 101 8.05 -5.14 0.60
CA LYS A 101 6.81 -5.61 -0.03
C LYS A 101 6.93 -5.54 -1.55
N ASP A 102 6.69 -6.66 -2.20
CA ASP A 102 6.70 -6.83 -3.64
C ASP A 102 5.26 -6.99 -4.15
N PHE A 103 4.83 -6.12 -5.06
CA PHE A 103 3.49 -6.09 -5.62
C PHE A 103 3.51 -6.52 -7.09
N VAL A 104 2.75 -7.56 -7.43
CA VAL A 104 2.63 -8.07 -8.79
C VAL A 104 1.25 -8.65 -9.04
N THR A 105 0.63 -8.35 -10.19
CA THR A 105 -0.61 -9.02 -10.61
C THR A 105 -0.31 -10.29 -11.38
N ASP A 106 -1.17 -11.29 -11.25
CA ASP A 106 -1.11 -12.49 -12.08
C ASP A 106 -1.49 -12.14 -13.52
N PRO A 107 -0.66 -12.41 -14.55
CA PRO A 107 -1.03 -12.05 -15.91
C PRO A 107 -2.10 -12.93 -16.58
N ASP A 108 -2.44 -14.07 -15.98
CA ASP A 108 -3.46 -14.99 -16.49
C ASP A 108 -4.76 -14.98 -15.67
N GLU A 109 -4.70 -14.54 -14.41
CA GLU A 109 -5.84 -14.54 -13.49
C GLU A 109 -6.10 -13.17 -12.87
N ASN A 110 -7.30 -12.96 -12.33
CA ASN A 110 -7.65 -11.74 -11.63
C ASN A 110 -7.13 -11.77 -10.19
N ALA A 111 -5.80 -11.74 -10.03
CA ALA A 111 -5.15 -11.78 -8.74
C ALA A 111 -4.04 -10.72 -8.59
N LEU A 112 -3.86 -10.24 -7.37
CA LEU A 112 -2.73 -9.43 -6.93
C LEU A 112 -1.98 -10.19 -5.83
N VAL A 113 -0.68 -10.37 -5.98
CA VAL A 113 0.19 -11.01 -4.98
C VAL A 113 1.08 -9.97 -4.33
N ILE A 114 1.15 -10.04 -3.00
CA ILE A 114 2.05 -9.26 -2.16
C ILE A 114 3.04 -10.22 -1.52
N ALA A 115 4.30 -10.18 -1.93
CA ALA A 115 5.36 -10.94 -1.26
C ALA A 115 6.13 -10.01 -0.31
N GLY A 116 6.21 -10.37 0.96
CA GLY A 116 6.84 -9.56 1.97
C GLY A 116 8.05 -10.22 2.60
N THR A 117 8.94 -9.42 3.17
CA THR A 117 9.93 -9.87 4.15
C THR A 117 9.89 -8.94 5.35
N PHE A 118 9.55 -9.48 6.51
CA PHE A 118 9.43 -8.76 7.77
C PHE A 118 10.64 -9.03 8.66
N THR A 119 11.32 -7.97 9.09
CA THR A 119 12.45 -8.05 10.02
C THR A 119 12.14 -7.16 11.22
N PRO A 120 11.74 -7.72 12.37
CA PRO A 120 11.58 -6.92 13.58
C PRO A 120 12.96 -6.44 14.07
N GLU A 121 13.05 -5.18 14.47
CA GLU A 121 14.25 -4.57 15.06
C GLU A 121 14.12 -4.51 16.61
N LEU A 122 12.90 -4.70 17.13
CA LEU A 122 12.61 -4.83 18.56
C LEU A 122 12.01 -6.21 18.90
N PRO A 123 12.16 -6.69 20.15
CA PRO A 123 11.56 -7.95 20.58
C PRO A 123 10.03 -7.88 20.54
N ASP A 124 9.41 -9.05 20.33
CA ASP A 124 7.96 -9.26 20.39
C ASP A 124 7.07 -8.48 19.42
N VAL A 125 7.65 -7.64 18.55
CA VAL A 125 6.92 -7.00 17.45
C VAL A 125 6.29 -8.08 16.55
N ARG A 126 5.01 -7.91 16.26
CA ARG A 126 4.21 -8.72 15.34
C ARG A 126 3.74 -7.86 14.18
N LEU A 127 3.53 -8.51 13.05
CA LEU A 127 3.00 -7.87 11.86
C LEU A 127 1.52 -8.22 11.72
N TYR A 128 0.71 -7.19 11.52
CA TYR A 128 -0.71 -7.27 11.26
C TYR A 128 -1.01 -6.65 9.90
N MET A 129 -2.15 -6.97 9.33
CA MET A 129 -2.65 -6.35 8.11
C MET A 129 -4.14 -6.04 8.23
N GLN A 130 -4.56 -5.00 7.51
CA GLN A 130 -5.96 -4.65 7.34
C GLN A 130 -6.20 -4.29 5.88
N ALA A 131 -7.34 -4.72 5.35
CA ALA A 131 -7.82 -4.32 4.04
C ALA A 131 -9.25 -3.80 4.16
N SER A 132 -9.58 -2.77 3.40
CA SER A 132 -10.93 -2.20 3.33
C SER A 132 -11.46 -2.26 1.90
N ALA A 133 -12.69 -2.75 1.74
CA ALA A 133 -13.39 -2.66 0.48
C ALA A 133 -13.83 -1.22 0.26
N HIS A 134 -13.72 -0.71 -0.97
CA HIS A 134 -14.18 0.65 -1.25
C HIS A 134 -15.71 0.70 -1.15
N TRP A 135 -16.24 1.52 -0.24
CA TRP A 135 -17.67 1.71 -0.13
C TRP A 135 -18.13 2.87 -1.00
N THR A 136 -19.01 2.58 -1.95
CA THR A 136 -19.63 3.60 -2.81
C THR A 136 -20.85 4.19 -2.10
N PRO A 137 -20.90 5.51 -1.82
CA PRO A 137 -22.07 6.16 -1.23
C PRO A 137 -23.35 5.88 -2.03
N GLY A 138 -24.45 5.60 -1.32
CA GLY A 138 -25.75 5.30 -1.94
C GLY A 138 -25.95 3.83 -2.34
N THR A 139 -24.98 2.95 -2.11
CA THR A 139 -25.12 1.49 -2.24
C THR A 139 -25.54 0.84 -0.92
N GLU A 140 -25.87 -0.46 -0.95
CA GLU A 140 -26.26 -1.23 0.24
C GLU A 140 -25.20 -1.25 1.35
N GLY A 141 -23.93 -0.97 1.05
CA GLY A 141 -22.80 -1.22 1.94
C GLY A 141 -22.02 -2.45 1.52
N ASN A 142 -20.82 -2.60 2.06
CA ASN A 142 -20.00 -3.78 1.85
C ASN A 142 -20.27 -4.79 2.98
N PHE A 143 -19.98 -6.05 2.70
CA PHE A 143 -20.04 -7.15 3.67
C PHE A 143 -18.68 -7.80 3.75
N SER A 144 -18.35 -8.36 4.90
CA SER A 144 -17.10 -9.07 5.09
C SER A 144 -17.27 -10.26 6.01
N GLU A 145 -16.41 -11.25 5.79
CA GLU A 145 -16.45 -12.52 6.49
C GLU A 145 -15.04 -13.08 6.65
N VAL A 146 -14.79 -13.75 7.78
CA VAL A 146 -13.62 -14.61 7.99
C VAL A 146 -14.05 -16.05 7.75
N LEU A 147 -13.42 -16.71 6.79
CA LEU A 147 -13.65 -18.13 6.52
C LEU A 147 -12.75 -18.97 7.41
N ASP A 148 -13.36 -19.91 8.13
CA ASP A 148 -12.69 -20.91 8.97
C ASP A 148 -11.99 -21.97 8.09
N THR A 149 -10.83 -21.59 7.57
CA THR A 149 -9.89 -22.46 6.84
C THR A 149 -8.55 -22.46 7.58
N HIS A 150 -7.62 -23.34 7.19
CA HIS A 150 -6.31 -23.41 7.84
C HIS A 150 -5.18 -23.17 6.83
N PRO A 151 -4.54 -21.98 6.80
CA PRO A 151 -4.84 -20.75 7.56
C PRO A 151 -6.20 -20.10 7.20
N PRO A 152 -6.77 -19.21 8.03
CA PRO A 152 -8.05 -18.55 7.75
C PRO A 152 -7.96 -17.70 6.47
N ALA A 153 -9.11 -17.45 5.85
CA ALA A 153 -9.20 -16.59 4.66
C ALA A 153 -10.12 -15.39 4.93
N LEU A 154 -9.77 -14.25 4.39
CA LEU A 154 -10.51 -13.00 4.58
C LEU A 154 -11.32 -12.70 3.33
N VAL A 155 -12.61 -12.42 3.48
CA VAL A 155 -13.50 -12.18 2.35
C VAL A 155 -14.23 -10.86 2.51
N MET A 156 -14.33 -10.10 1.42
CA MET A 156 -15.17 -8.92 1.32
C MET A 156 -16.04 -9.01 0.07
N ARG A 157 -17.27 -8.50 0.16
CA ARG A 157 -18.22 -8.38 -0.94
C ARG A 157 -18.62 -6.92 -1.11
N GLN A 158 -18.42 -6.42 -2.31
CA GLN A 158 -18.90 -5.12 -2.79
C GLN A 158 -19.87 -5.38 -3.94
N GLN A 159 -21.18 -5.31 -3.66
CA GLN A 159 -22.23 -5.62 -4.64
C GLN A 159 -22.04 -7.05 -5.23
N ASP A 160 -21.77 -7.15 -6.53
CA ASP A 160 -21.52 -8.38 -7.29
C ASP A 160 -20.04 -8.82 -7.32
N VAL A 161 -19.12 -8.06 -6.73
CA VAL A 161 -17.69 -8.40 -6.69
C VAL A 161 -17.29 -8.94 -5.32
N TRP A 162 -16.51 -10.02 -5.35
CA TRP A 162 -15.90 -10.65 -4.20
C TRP A 162 -14.38 -10.48 -4.25
N VAL A 163 -13.81 -10.13 -3.09
CA VAL A 163 -12.37 -10.09 -2.85
C VAL A 163 -12.06 -11.14 -1.78
N CYS A 164 -11.16 -12.07 -2.09
CA CYS A 164 -10.65 -13.05 -1.12
C CYS A 164 -9.16 -12.83 -0.92
N ILE A 165 -8.73 -12.73 0.34
CA ILE A 165 -7.33 -12.56 0.73
C ILE A 165 -6.90 -13.81 1.50
N VAL A 166 -5.86 -14.48 0.99
CA VAL A 166 -5.25 -15.65 1.61
C VAL A 166 -3.78 -15.37 1.91
N GLY A 167 -3.27 -15.92 3.01
CA GLY A 167 -1.91 -15.72 3.46
C GLY A 167 -1.60 -16.57 4.68
N PRO A 168 -0.38 -16.47 5.24
CA PRO A 168 0.00 -17.21 6.43
C PRO A 168 -0.55 -16.52 7.68
N PHE A 169 -1.87 -16.44 7.83
CA PHE A 169 -2.51 -15.77 8.96
C PHE A 169 -2.54 -16.70 10.18
N SER A 170 -2.15 -16.20 11.36
CA SER A 170 -2.32 -16.93 12.62
C SER A 170 -3.70 -16.70 13.21
N ARG A 171 -4.25 -15.49 13.03
CA ARG A 171 -5.56 -15.05 13.51
C ARG A 171 -6.14 -14.07 12.49
N ALA A 172 -7.46 -14.03 12.40
CA ALA A 172 -8.20 -13.18 11.47
C ALA A 172 -9.43 -12.60 12.16
N THR A 173 -9.80 -11.39 11.76
CA THR A 173 -11.00 -10.70 12.22
C THR A 173 -11.60 -9.87 11.09
N THR A 174 -12.81 -9.41 11.30
CA THR A 174 -13.46 -8.44 10.44
C THR A 174 -14.18 -7.40 11.28
N GLY A 175 -14.42 -6.21 10.74
CA GLY A 175 -15.08 -5.15 11.48
C GLY A 175 -15.42 -3.95 10.61
N TYR A 176 -15.71 -2.83 11.26
CA TYR A 176 -16.07 -1.59 10.59
C TYR A 176 -14.93 -0.58 10.67
N PHE A 177 -14.65 0.07 9.54
CA PHE A 177 -13.55 1.03 9.39
C PHE A 177 -13.61 2.14 10.45
N ARG A 178 -12.49 2.34 11.16
CA ARG A 178 -12.35 3.28 12.29
C ARG A 178 -13.37 3.06 13.43
N SER A 179 -13.81 1.83 13.64
CA SER A 179 -14.68 1.50 14.78
C SER A 179 -14.33 0.18 15.44
N SER A 180 -14.21 -0.90 14.69
CA SER A 180 -13.87 -2.25 15.17
C SER A 180 -12.85 -2.90 14.24
N ASP A 181 -12.06 -2.07 13.56
CA ASP A 181 -11.01 -2.51 12.66
C ASP A 181 -9.72 -2.84 13.44
N VAL A 182 -8.75 -3.46 12.77
CA VAL A 182 -7.51 -3.94 13.41
C VAL A 182 -6.74 -2.78 14.04
N HIS A 183 -6.76 -1.60 13.43
CA HIS A 183 -6.05 -0.44 14.00
C HIS A 183 -6.66 -0.01 15.35
N VAL A 184 -7.99 0.10 15.44
CA VAL A 184 -8.68 0.40 16.70
C VAL A 184 -8.45 -0.72 17.72
N GLU A 185 -8.57 -1.99 17.32
CA GLU A 185 -8.37 -3.13 18.21
C GLU A 185 -6.96 -3.15 18.82
N LEU A 186 -5.93 -2.95 18.00
CA LEU A 186 -4.54 -2.89 18.47
C LEU A 186 -4.32 -1.72 19.42
N HIS A 187 -4.99 -0.59 19.21
CA HIS A 187 -4.88 0.57 20.09
C HIS A 187 -5.58 0.31 21.43
N ASP A 188 -6.79 -0.24 21.41
CA ASP A 188 -7.65 -0.38 22.60
C ASP A 188 -7.24 -1.56 23.49
N THR A 189 -6.46 -2.51 22.96
CA THR A 189 -6.07 -3.73 23.68
C THR A 189 -4.56 -3.86 23.89
N ASP A 190 -3.89 -2.70 24.04
CA ASP A 190 -2.46 -2.59 24.35
C ASP A 190 -1.55 -3.35 23.35
N GLY A 191 -1.81 -3.17 22.05
CA GLY A 191 -1.01 -3.73 20.97
C GLY A 191 -1.28 -5.21 20.68
N GLN A 192 -2.44 -5.73 21.07
CA GLN A 192 -2.84 -7.11 20.83
C GLN A 192 -4.08 -7.16 19.93
N MET A 193 -4.33 -8.30 19.30
CA MET A 193 -5.58 -8.52 18.56
C MET A 193 -6.35 -9.58 19.33
N THR A 194 -7.31 -9.18 20.15
CA THR A 194 -7.99 -10.06 21.11
C THR A 194 -9.41 -10.38 20.71
N ASP A 195 -10.20 -9.36 20.40
CA ASP A 195 -11.58 -9.50 19.96
C ASP A 195 -11.61 -9.86 18.46
N LEU A 196 -12.18 -11.02 18.17
CA LEU A 196 -12.28 -11.56 16.82
C LEU A 196 -13.73 -11.70 16.42
N TYR A 197 -14.07 -11.17 15.26
CA TYR A 197 -15.39 -11.28 14.67
C TYR A 197 -15.30 -12.03 13.35
N ASP A 198 -16.37 -12.77 13.03
CA ASP A 198 -16.44 -13.60 11.83
C ASP A 198 -17.15 -12.89 10.70
N ARG A 199 -18.00 -11.90 11.00
CA ARG A 199 -18.81 -11.17 10.03
C ARG A 199 -18.96 -9.69 10.39
N ALA A 200 -19.07 -8.87 9.35
CA ALA A 200 -19.50 -7.49 9.44
C ALA A 200 -20.27 -7.09 8.17
N GLY A 201 -21.14 -6.10 8.29
CA GLY A 201 -21.89 -5.53 7.17
C GLY A 201 -23.40 -5.49 7.42
N PRO A 202 -24.15 -4.70 6.65
CA PRO A 202 -23.65 -3.78 5.61
C PRO A 202 -22.91 -2.56 6.19
N GLY A 203 -21.87 -2.07 5.50
CA GLY A 203 -21.22 -0.80 5.82
C GLY A 203 -19.84 -0.60 5.19
N ASN A 204 -19.05 0.32 5.77
CA ASN A 204 -17.62 0.44 5.48
C ASN A 204 -16.84 -0.64 6.23
N VAL A 205 -16.82 -1.84 5.65
CA VAL A 205 -16.23 -2.99 6.32
C VAL A 205 -14.73 -3.12 6.06
N THR A 206 -14.06 -3.78 7.00
CA THR A 206 -12.65 -4.11 6.94
C THR A 206 -12.46 -5.59 7.28
N VAL A 207 -11.41 -6.17 6.72
CA VAL A 207 -10.88 -7.46 7.16
C VAL A 207 -9.46 -7.25 7.63
N GLY A 208 -9.00 -8.06 8.58
CA GLY A 208 -7.61 -7.99 9.02
C GLY A 208 -7.14 -9.24 9.72
N ALA A 209 -5.83 -9.34 9.88
CA ALA A 209 -5.20 -10.54 10.38
C ALA A 209 -3.85 -10.24 11.04
N GLU A 210 -3.48 -11.09 12.00
CA GLU A 210 -2.10 -11.25 12.46
C GLU A 210 -1.40 -12.20 11.49
N LEU A 211 -0.23 -11.82 10.98
CA LEU A 211 0.59 -12.73 10.20
C LEU A 211 1.28 -13.73 11.13
N GLY A 212 1.19 -15.00 10.78
CA GLY A 212 1.83 -16.13 11.47
C GLY A 212 3.35 -16.22 11.29
N VAL A 213 3.99 -15.17 10.77
CA VAL A 213 5.45 -15.06 10.72
C VAL A 213 5.94 -14.20 11.88
N ARG A 214 6.98 -14.66 12.57
CA ARG A 214 7.68 -13.84 13.58
C ARG A 214 8.74 -12.95 12.95
N SER A 215 9.36 -13.45 11.88
CA SER A 215 10.35 -12.77 11.05
C SER A 215 10.50 -13.57 9.75
N GLY A 216 10.99 -12.94 8.69
CA GLY A 216 11.26 -13.57 7.41
C GLY A 216 10.18 -13.33 6.37
N SER A 217 10.18 -14.18 5.34
CA SER A 217 9.34 -13.99 4.16
C SER A 217 7.91 -14.49 4.35
N PHE A 218 6.96 -13.79 3.75
CA PHE A 218 5.55 -14.18 3.67
C PHE A 218 4.99 -13.84 2.29
N GLN A 219 3.85 -14.44 1.93
CA GLN A 219 3.13 -14.10 0.71
C GLN A 219 1.63 -14.02 0.99
N LEU A 220 0.99 -12.98 0.46
CA LEU A 220 -0.45 -12.80 0.43
C LEU A 220 -0.92 -12.82 -1.01
N ALA A 221 -2.10 -13.37 -1.26
CA ALA A 221 -2.76 -13.27 -2.56
C ALA A 221 -4.18 -12.75 -2.38
N LEU A 222 -4.54 -11.78 -3.20
CA LEU A 222 -5.87 -11.21 -3.31
C LEU A 222 -6.47 -11.71 -4.64
N GLY A 223 -7.56 -12.48 -4.56
CA GLY A 223 -8.32 -12.92 -5.73
C GLY A 223 -9.61 -12.13 -5.89
N PHE A 224 -9.95 -11.82 -7.14
CA PHE A 224 -11.11 -11.01 -7.50
C PHE A 224 -12.03 -11.78 -8.44
N ALA A 225 -13.31 -11.88 -8.11
CA ALA A 225 -14.29 -12.58 -8.95
C ALA A 225 -15.72 -12.07 -8.73
N HIS A 226 -16.68 -12.65 -9.46
CA HIS A 226 -18.11 -12.37 -9.30
C HIS A 226 -18.83 -13.41 -8.42
N SER A 227 -18.07 -14.33 -7.81
CA SER A 227 -18.54 -15.29 -6.81
C SER A 227 -17.49 -15.47 -5.72
N ARG A 228 -17.93 -15.83 -4.50
CA ARG A 228 -17.03 -16.07 -3.36
C ARG A 228 -16.05 -17.21 -3.66
N ALA A 229 -16.56 -18.31 -4.22
CA ALA A 229 -15.77 -19.52 -4.48
C ALA A 229 -14.66 -19.24 -5.52
N ASP A 230 -14.99 -18.55 -6.61
CA ASP A 230 -14.01 -18.22 -7.65
C ASP A 230 -12.94 -17.25 -7.12
N ALA A 231 -13.32 -16.26 -6.30
CA ALA A 231 -12.36 -15.32 -5.71
C ALA A 231 -11.37 -16.06 -4.80
N GLU A 232 -11.85 -17.02 -4.01
CA GLU A 232 -11.02 -17.88 -3.17
C GLU A 232 -10.09 -18.78 -4.01
N GLU A 233 -10.62 -19.44 -5.04
CA GLU A 233 -9.83 -20.29 -5.94
C GLU A 233 -8.72 -19.49 -6.62
N VAL A 234 -9.05 -18.33 -7.19
CA VAL A 234 -8.08 -17.43 -7.84
C VAL A 234 -6.99 -16.99 -6.86
N ALA A 235 -7.35 -16.62 -5.63
CA ALA A 235 -6.37 -16.21 -4.60
C ALA A 235 -5.43 -17.38 -4.25
N ARG A 236 -5.97 -18.58 -4.03
CA ARG A 236 -5.18 -19.78 -3.69
C ARG A 236 -4.28 -20.23 -4.83
N LEU A 237 -4.76 -20.20 -6.08
CA LEU A 237 -3.97 -20.52 -7.26
C LEU A 237 -2.80 -19.54 -7.44
N ALA A 238 -3.04 -18.24 -7.25
CA ALA A 238 -1.98 -17.23 -7.32
C ALA A 238 -0.93 -17.44 -6.22
N LEU A 239 -1.36 -17.78 -5.00
CA LEU A 239 -0.44 -18.11 -3.90
C LEU A 239 0.38 -19.38 -4.20
N GLN A 240 -0.23 -20.40 -4.81
CA GLN A 240 0.45 -21.64 -5.21
C GLN A 240 1.48 -21.43 -6.31
N LYS A 241 1.19 -20.57 -7.31
CA LYS A 241 2.16 -20.18 -8.35
C LYS A 241 3.39 -19.50 -7.74
N GLY A 242 3.18 -18.73 -6.68
CA GLY A 242 4.20 -18.02 -5.94
C GLY A 242 4.70 -16.74 -6.63
N ALA A 243 5.06 -15.74 -5.84
CA ALA A 243 5.43 -14.42 -6.32
C ALA A 243 6.66 -14.41 -7.23
N GLY A 244 7.64 -15.30 -7.02
CA GLY A 244 8.85 -15.38 -7.86
C GLY A 244 8.53 -15.76 -9.31
N SER A 245 7.70 -16.80 -9.48
CA SER A 245 7.21 -17.25 -10.80
C SER A 245 6.36 -16.16 -11.46
N LEU A 246 5.44 -15.56 -10.71
CA LEU A 246 4.56 -14.49 -11.20
C LEU A 246 5.35 -13.25 -11.62
N ARG A 247 6.34 -12.80 -10.84
CA ARG A 247 7.23 -11.68 -11.20
C ARG A 247 8.00 -11.96 -12.49
N THR A 248 8.48 -13.18 -12.66
CA THR A 248 9.22 -13.59 -13.87
C THR A 248 8.31 -13.58 -15.09
N GLU A 249 7.12 -14.17 -14.97
CA GLU A 249 6.09 -14.18 -16.03
C GLU A 249 5.65 -12.76 -16.40
N PHE A 250 5.31 -11.96 -15.39
CA PHE A 250 4.88 -10.57 -15.54
C PHE A 250 5.94 -9.73 -16.27
N ALA A 251 7.20 -9.81 -15.83
CA ALA A 251 8.30 -9.11 -16.47
C ALA A 251 8.51 -9.57 -17.92
N ARG A 252 8.38 -10.88 -18.19
CA ARG A 252 8.47 -11.41 -19.54
C ARG A 252 7.38 -10.84 -20.45
N ARG A 253 6.13 -10.78 -19.99
CA ARG A 253 5.01 -10.26 -20.80
C ARG A 253 5.11 -8.77 -21.07
N TRP A 254 5.61 -7.99 -20.11
CA TRP A 254 5.87 -6.56 -20.32
C TRP A 254 7.03 -6.31 -21.28
N ARG A 255 8.13 -7.06 -21.17
CA ARG A 255 9.26 -6.98 -22.11
C ARG A 255 8.90 -7.43 -23.54
N ALA A 256 7.87 -8.25 -23.69
CA ALA A 256 7.36 -8.66 -25.00
C ALA A 256 6.48 -7.59 -25.67
N GLN A 257 6.05 -6.55 -24.94
CA GLN A 257 5.33 -5.43 -25.55
C GLN A 257 6.27 -4.61 -26.44
N PRO A 258 5.77 -3.96 -27.50
CA PRO A 258 6.60 -3.12 -28.36
C PRO A 258 7.32 -2.03 -27.54
N ASP A 259 8.65 -1.91 -27.65
CA ASP A 259 9.42 -0.90 -26.92
C ASP A 259 9.42 0.46 -27.66
N LEU A 260 9.97 1.49 -27.01
CA LEU A 260 10.22 2.79 -27.62
C LEU A 260 11.13 2.67 -28.85
N PRO A 261 10.95 3.55 -29.86
CA PRO A 261 11.91 3.66 -30.95
C PRO A 261 13.32 3.96 -30.43
N ALA A 262 14.33 3.25 -30.94
CA ALA A 262 15.71 3.34 -30.47
C ALA A 262 16.30 4.76 -30.54
N GLY A 263 15.79 5.61 -31.44
CA GLY A 263 16.20 7.02 -31.53
C GLY A 263 15.79 7.84 -30.29
N LEU A 264 14.67 7.51 -29.65
CA LEU A 264 14.15 8.26 -28.49
C LEU A 264 14.97 7.99 -27.22
N ALA A 265 15.45 6.75 -27.03
CA ALA A 265 16.31 6.40 -25.91
C ALA A 265 17.70 7.05 -25.98
N LYS A 266 18.20 7.35 -27.18
CA LYS A 266 19.52 7.98 -27.39
C LYS A 266 19.56 9.47 -27.08
N VAL A 267 18.41 10.14 -27.07
CA VAL A 267 18.31 11.59 -26.83
C VAL A 267 17.88 11.92 -25.41
N SER A 268 17.49 10.91 -24.63
CA SER A 268 17.16 11.04 -23.21
C SER A 268 18.40 10.88 -22.33
N GLY A 269 18.53 11.70 -21.29
CA GLY A 269 19.64 11.64 -20.32
C GLY A 269 19.58 10.48 -19.32
N ASP A 270 18.55 9.61 -19.41
CA ASP A 270 18.27 8.49 -18.51
C ASP A 270 18.10 7.15 -19.27
N ASP A 271 18.70 7.05 -20.47
CA ASP A 271 18.58 5.92 -21.39
C ASP A 271 17.12 5.54 -21.73
N GLY A 272 16.18 6.49 -21.60
CA GLY A 272 14.78 6.37 -21.93
C GLY A 272 13.94 5.75 -20.82
N ALA A 273 14.48 5.69 -19.58
CA ALA A 273 13.80 5.06 -18.46
C ALA A 273 12.45 5.73 -18.15
N LEU A 274 12.41 7.06 -18.07
CA LEU A 274 11.17 7.82 -17.84
C LEU A 274 10.20 7.63 -19.00
N ALA A 275 10.67 7.70 -20.24
CA ALA A 275 9.82 7.50 -21.41
C ALA A 275 9.20 6.09 -21.44
N ARG A 276 9.96 5.05 -21.06
CA ARG A 276 9.44 3.68 -20.95
C ARG A 276 8.42 3.57 -19.82
N ALA A 277 8.68 4.18 -18.68
CA ALA A 277 7.72 4.24 -17.58
C ALA A 277 6.41 4.92 -18.01
N SER A 278 6.48 6.08 -18.68
CA SER A 278 5.30 6.79 -19.19
C SER A 278 4.51 5.96 -20.20
N LEU A 279 5.18 5.32 -21.18
CA LEU A 279 4.52 4.43 -22.14
C LEU A 279 3.82 3.25 -21.44
N THR A 280 4.47 2.65 -20.45
CA THR A 280 3.91 1.57 -19.65
C THR A 280 2.67 2.02 -18.89
N ILE A 281 2.67 3.21 -18.28
CA ILE A 281 1.49 3.75 -17.60
C ILE A 281 0.34 3.97 -18.60
N LEU A 282 0.61 4.57 -19.76
CA LEU A 282 -0.41 4.76 -20.80
C LEU A 282 -1.03 3.43 -21.24
N ARG A 283 -0.21 2.39 -21.41
CA ARG A 283 -0.70 1.03 -21.72
C ARG A 283 -1.51 0.41 -20.59
N CYS A 284 -1.16 0.68 -19.34
CA CYS A 284 -1.95 0.22 -18.20
C CYS A 284 -3.34 0.88 -18.17
N LEU A 285 -3.50 2.09 -18.72
CA LEU A 285 -4.78 2.79 -18.80
C LEU A 285 -5.67 2.31 -19.95
N GLU A 286 -5.19 1.38 -20.79
CA GLU A 286 -6.05 0.73 -21.77
C GLU A 286 -7.03 -0.20 -21.05
N ASP A 287 -8.31 -0.06 -21.38
CA ASP A 287 -9.33 -0.97 -20.88
C ASP A 287 -9.10 -2.40 -21.41
N LYS A 288 -9.37 -3.39 -20.56
CA LYS A 288 -9.07 -4.81 -20.80
C LYS A 288 -10.26 -5.60 -21.33
N PHE A 289 -11.42 -4.96 -21.54
CA PHE A 289 -12.47 -5.59 -22.32
C PHE A 289 -11.98 -5.80 -23.75
N GLN A 290 -12.31 -6.97 -24.32
CA GLN A 290 -12.04 -7.21 -25.72
C GLN A 290 -12.80 -6.16 -26.55
N ALA A 291 -12.08 -5.14 -27.03
CA ALA A 291 -12.50 -4.49 -28.25
C ALA A 291 -12.57 -5.60 -29.33
N PRO A 292 -13.61 -5.65 -30.17
CA PRO A 292 -13.64 -6.58 -31.31
C PRO A 292 -12.34 -6.43 -32.10
N ALA A 293 -11.86 -7.51 -32.73
CA ALA A 293 -10.58 -7.57 -33.41
C ALA A 293 -10.43 -6.45 -34.46
N VAL A 294 -9.89 -5.31 -34.05
CA VAL A 294 -9.48 -4.23 -34.94
C VAL A 294 -8.02 -4.48 -35.31
N PRO A 295 -7.66 -4.52 -36.61
CA PRO A 295 -6.28 -4.72 -37.06
C PRO A 295 -5.32 -3.70 -36.42
N PRO A 296 -4.03 -4.03 -36.24
CA PRO A 296 -3.06 -3.16 -35.54
C PRO A 296 -2.88 -1.78 -36.18
N ALA A 297 -3.21 -1.62 -37.46
CA ALA A 297 -3.09 -0.36 -38.20
C ALA A 297 -4.21 0.66 -37.91
N SER A 298 -5.31 0.26 -37.28
CA SER A 298 -6.47 1.13 -37.02
C SER A 298 -6.54 1.66 -35.59
N ARG A 299 -5.68 1.19 -34.67
CA ARG A 299 -5.64 1.67 -33.28
C ARG A 299 -4.97 3.04 -33.11
N TRP A 300 -4.32 3.57 -34.16
CA TRP A 300 -3.73 4.92 -34.19
C TRP A 300 -4.16 5.75 -35.42
N ARG A 301 -5.25 5.35 -36.11
CA ARG A 301 -5.89 6.15 -37.17
C ARG A 301 -7.21 6.79 -36.69
N LEU A 302 -7.10 7.62 -35.66
CA LEU A 302 -7.90 8.83 -35.44
C LEU A 302 -6.82 9.86 -35.06
N ASP A 303 -6.43 10.87 -35.85
CA ASP A 303 -7.22 11.78 -36.67
C ASP A 303 -6.41 12.27 -37.88
N ALA A 304 -6.78 11.82 -39.08
CA ALA A 304 -6.35 12.49 -40.32
C ALA A 304 -7.53 12.80 -41.27
N GLU A 305 -8.75 12.37 -40.95
CA GLU A 305 -9.96 12.67 -41.73
C GLU A 305 -11.04 13.39 -40.90
N LEU A 306 -10.62 14.33 -40.04
CA LEU A 306 -11.45 15.43 -39.56
C LEU A 306 -10.80 16.81 -39.84
N GLY A 307 -9.87 16.88 -40.80
CA GLY A 307 -9.26 18.11 -41.30
C GLY A 307 -10.19 18.94 -42.20
N GLY A 308 -11.48 19.05 -41.88
CA GLY A 308 -12.49 19.68 -42.73
C GLY A 308 -13.58 20.50 -42.03
N ALA A 309 -13.57 20.62 -40.70
CA ALA A 309 -14.52 21.49 -40.01
C ALA A 309 -13.86 22.18 -38.83
N ARG A 310 -13.67 23.50 -38.93
CA ARG A 310 -13.23 24.35 -37.81
C ARG A 310 -14.31 24.39 -36.73
N PRO A 311 -14.01 24.06 -35.46
CA PRO A 311 -14.85 24.46 -34.35
C PRO A 311 -14.45 25.88 -33.88
N ALA A 312 -15.46 26.68 -33.54
CA ALA A 312 -15.31 28.00 -32.93
C ALA A 312 -14.56 27.92 -31.60
N ALA A 313 -13.75 28.93 -31.33
CA ALA A 313 -13.00 29.09 -30.09
C ALA A 313 -13.93 29.05 -28.86
N LEU A 314 -13.64 28.13 -27.93
CA LEU A 314 -14.20 28.15 -26.58
C LEU A 314 -13.34 29.07 -25.73
N ASP A 315 -13.90 30.25 -25.48
CA ASP A 315 -13.41 31.31 -24.62
C ASP A 315 -13.48 30.85 -23.15
N LEU A 316 -12.32 30.78 -22.49
CA LEU A 316 -12.12 30.21 -21.16
C LEU A 316 -12.22 31.26 -20.05
N ASP A 317 -13.19 32.17 -20.15
CA ASP A 317 -13.35 33.24 -19.17
C ASP A 317 -14.83 33.46 -18.79
N ARG A 318 -15.51 32.40 -18.34
CA ARG A 318 -16.81 32.51 -17.66
C ARG A 318 -17.21 31.25 -16.87
N ALA A 319 -16.79 31.19 -15.61
CA ALA A 319 -17.55 30.54 -14.53
C ALA A 319 -16.98 30.93 -13.16
N ARG A 320 -17.48 32.03 -12.57
CA ARG A 320 -17.51 32.21 -11.11
C ARG A 320 -18.96 32.08 -10.63
N PRO A 321 -19.23 31.43 -9.49
CA PRO A 321 -20.56 31.35 -8.89
C PRO A 321 -20.97 32.69 -8.27
N GLY A 322 -22.28 32.93 -8.22
CA GLY A 322 -22.91 34.24 -8.22
C GLY A 322 -22.90 35.09 -6.93
N GLY A 323 -23.15 36.38 -7.13
CA GLY A 323 -24.29 37.09 -6.50
C GLY A 323 -24.08 37.79 -5.15
N ALA A 324 -23.61 39.03 -5.17
CA ALA A 324 -24.09 40.13 -4.30
C ALA A 324 -23.77 41.47 -4.99
N GLY A 325 -24.73 42.40 -5.01
CA GLY A 325 -24.67 43.62 -5.84
C GLY A 325 -23.79 44.74 -5.29
N ASP A 326 -23.15 45.48 -6.20
CA ASP A 326 -22.37 46.69 -5.90
C ASP A 326 -23.23 47.97 -5.96
N PRO A 327 -23.01 48.96 -5.07
CA PRO A 327 -23.49 50.33 -5.25
C PRO A 327 -22.50 51.16 -6.11
N PRO A 328 -22.94 52.27 -6.72
CA PRO A 328 -22.28 52.87 -7.88
C PRO A 328 -21.00 53.65 -7.53
N CYS A 329 -19.99 53.51 -8.40
CA CYS A 329 -18.77 54.29 -8.41
C CYS A 329 -19.00 55.72 -8.93
N VAL A 330 -18.48 56.71 -8.19
CA VAL A 330 -18.21 58.07 -8.67
C VAL A 330 -16.69 58.24 -8.78
N ALA A 331 -16.21 58.58 -9.97
CA ALA A 331 -14.79 58.88 -10.24
C ALA A 331 -14.34 60.17 -9.53
N PRO A 332 -13.04 60.36 -9.22
CA PRO A 332 -12.28 61.27 -10.08
C PRO A 332 -10.76 61.04 -10.22
N ARG A 333 -10.29 61.61 -11.34
CA ARG A 333 -8.94 62.06 -11.78
C ARG A 333 -7.78 62.17 -10.76
N GLY A 334 -6.62 61.67 -11.19
CA GLY A 334 -5.35 62.43 -11.34
C GLY A 334 -4.52 62.74 -10.09
N GLY A 335 -3.39 62.03 -9.89
CA GLY A 335 -2.32 62.42 -8.95
C GLY A 335 -1.14 61.44 -8.93
N ARG A 336 0.10 61.95 -8.94
CA ARG A 336 1.39 61.24 -9.06
C ARG A 336 1.69 60.22 -7.94
N MET A 337 2.34 59.10 -8.30
CA MET A 337 2.97 58.14 -7.36
C MET A 337 4.40 58.56 -6.92
N PRO A 338 4.79 58.38 -5.64
CA PRO A 338 6.19 58.43 -5.22
C PRO A 338 6.85 57.03 -5.23
N ARG A 339 8.14 56.99 -5.60
CA ARG A 339 8.99 55.77 -5.65
C ARG A 339 9.45 55.31 -4.25
N PRO A 340 9.71 54.00 -4.05
CA PRO A 340 10.16 53.44 -2.76
C PRO A 340 11.66 53.68 -2.49
N ARG A 341 12.01 53.83 -1.20
CA ARG A 341 13.38 53.96 -0.66
C ARG A 341 14.03 52.60 -0.37
N PRO A 342 15.37 52.46 -0.47
CA PRO A 342 16.09 51.21 -0.22
C PRO A 342 16.50 51.01 1.27
N LEU A 343 16.67 49.75 1.67
CA LEU A 343 17.13 49.30 2.99
C LEU A 343 18.67 49.26 3.08
N SER A 344 19.23 49.76 4.18
CA SER A 344 20.67 49.66 4.54
C SER A 344 20.91 48.66 5.67
N ARG A 345 22.13 48.08 5.66
CA ARG A 345 22.75 47.17 6.65
C ARG A 345 23.32 47.91 7.89
N ASP A 346 23.66 47.11 8.91
CA ASP A 346 24.37 47.36 10.20
C ASP A 346 23.44 47.78 11.38
N GLY A 347 23.46 47.21 12.60
CA GLY A 347 24.26 46.16 13.26
C GLY A 347 23.90 46.07 14.77
N ALA A 348 24.44 45.05 15.47
CA ALA A 348 24.61 44.87 16.93
C ALA A 348 23.48 44.25 17.83
N CYS A 349 23.72 42.99 18.19
CA CYS A 349 23.76 42.33 19.51
C CYS A 349 22.72 42.65 20.62
N ARG A 350 22.09 41.58 21.15
CA ARG A 350 21.96 41.27 22.61
C ARG A 350 21.34 39.88 22.89
N GLY A 351 22.17 38.97 23.44
CA GLY A 351 21.95 38.12 24.64
C GLY A 351 20.78 37.12 24.76
N PRO A 352 21.03 35.86 25.19
CA PRO A 352 20.01 34.88 25.56
C PRO A 352 19.52 35.08 27.02
N ILE A 353 18.25 34.77 27.30
CA ILE A 353 17.67 34.84 28.64
C ILE A 353 17.61 33.43 29.26
N SER A 354 18.17 33.35 30.46
CA SER A 354 18.29 32.23 31.38
C SER A 354 17.07 32.04 32.31
N HIS A 355 16.89 30.80 32.78
CA HIS A 355 15.97 30.33 33.83
C HIS A 355 15.95 31.15 35.14
N PRO A 356 14.97 30.85 36.02
CA PRO A 356 15.24 30.76 37.46
C PRO A 356 15.01 29.35 38.02
N ARG A 357 16.00 28.91 38.81
CA ARG A 357 15.97 27.82 39.81
C ARG A 357 15.46 28.35 41.15
N GLY A 358 15.01 27.42 42.00
CA GLY A 358 15.11 27.48 43.47
C GLY A 358 13.91 26.79 44.14
N SER A 359 14.03 25.88 45.11
CA SER A 359 15.18 25.39 45.89
C SER A 359 14.70 24.25 46.83
N ALA A 360 15.55 23.22 47.04
CA ALA A 360 15.97 22.54 48.29
C ALA A 360 14.92 22.16 49.36
N ASP A 361 15.00 21.10 50.17
CA ASP A 361 15.94 20.00 50.43
C ASP A 361 15.22 19.06 51.42
N THR A 362 15.54 17.76 51.45
CA THR A 362 15.97 17.04 52.68
C THR A 362 16.34 15.60 52.39
N ALA A 363 17.50 15.22 52.91
CA ALA A 363 18.15 13.93 52.80
C ALA A 363 17.67 12.94 53.87
N GLY A 364 17.84 11.64 53.58
CA GLY A 364 17.73 10.55 54.55
C GLY A 364 18.28 9.24 53.97
N SER A 365 19.53 8.92 54.32
CA SER A 365 20.33 7.75 53.94
C SER A 365 19.94 6.48 54.71
N LEU A 366 20.30 5.30 54.13
CA LEU A 366 20.79 4.03 54.73
C LEU A 366 20.28 2.87 53.84
N GLY A 367 21.02 1.88 53.35
CA GLY A 367 22.36 1.32 53.54
C GLY A 367 22.31 -0.08 52.87
N GLY A 368 23.39 -0.54 52.23
CA GLY A 368 23.44 -1.76 51.40
C GLY A 368 23.32 -3.12 52.15
N PRO A 369 23.78 -4.28 51.60
CA PRO A 369 24.87 -4.42 50.63
C PRO A 369 24.66 -5.37 49.44
N ARG A 370 25.67 -5.30 48.57
CA ARG A 370 26.00 -6.07 47.36
C ARG A 370 26.12 -7.58 47.60
N ARG A 371 25.79 -8.38 46.57
CA ARG A 371 26.47 -9.65 46.28
C ARG A 371 26.78 -9.77 44.79
N ALA A 372 28.04 -10.09 44.53
CA ALA A 372 28.60 -10.49 43.24
C ALA A 372 28.74 -12.02 43.20
N LEU A 373 28.53 -12.62 42.03
CA LEU A 373 28.94 -13.98 41.65
C LEU A 373 29.24 -13.91 40.15
N ALA A 374 30.50 -13.77 39.73
CA ALA A 374 31.53 -14.80 39.57
C ALA A 374 31.33 -15.65 38.29
N PHE A 375 32.13 -15.29 37.28
CA PHE A 375 32.50 -16.08 36.11
C PHE A 375 33.24 -17.36 36.53
N ASN A 376 33.03 -18.46 35.80
CA ASN A 376 33.79 -19.69 35.93
C ASN A 376 34.30 -20.13 34.54
N PRO A 377 35.63 -20.25 34.31
CA PRO A 377 36.19 -20.87 33.11
C PRO A 377 36.91 -22.20 33.43
N GLY A 378 36.72 -23.23 32.61
CA GLY A 378 37.70 -24.31 32.43
C GLY A 378 37.17 -25.76 32.32
N GLY A 379 37.68 -26.49 31.31
CA GLY A 379 37.68 -27.96 31.17
C GLY A 379 36.82 -28.47 29.99
N VAL A 380 37.30 -28.65 28.77
CA VAL A 380 38.25 -29.66 28.21
C VAL A 380 37.79 -31.12 28.36
N HIS A 381 37.29 -31.69 27.25
CA HIS A 381 37.51 -33.07 26.76
C HIS A 381 36.96 -33.14 25.32
N ARG A 382 37.78 -33.09 24.26
CA ARG A 382 38.42 -34.20 23.52
C ARG A 382 37.52 -35.43 23.30
N GLY A 383 37.24 -35.70 22.03
CA GLY A 383 36.62 -36.93 21.53
C GLY A 383 36.39 -36.91 20.03
N SER A 384 37.48 -36.84 19.25
CA SER A 384 37.53 -37.10 17.81
C SER A 384 37.57 -38.60 17.53
N ASP A 385 36.83 -39.06 16.52
CA ASP A 385 37.22 -40.00 15.43
C ASP A 385 35.98 -40.73 14.92
N ARG A 386 35.56 -40.51 13.67
CA ARG A 386 36.07 -41.01 12.37
C ARG A 386 35.74 -42.49 12.08
N VAL A 387 34.97 -42.62 11.00
CA VAL A 387 35.10 -43.59 9.89
C VAL A 387 34.57 -45.01 10.12
N GLY A 388 33.66 -45.42 9.23
CA GLY A 388 33.34 -46.83 8.98
C GLY A 388 32.18 -47.03 8.00
N ARG A 389 32.44 -46.92 6.69
CA ARG A 389 31.60 -47.55 5.64
C ARG A 389 31.46 -49.05 5.94
N VAL A 390 30.35 -49.67 5.53
CA VAL A 390 30.31 -50.81 4.57
C VAL A 390 28.85 -51.21 4.25
N ARG A 391 28.67 -51.58 2.98
CA ARG A 391 27.49 -52.11 2.31
C ARG A 391 27.06 -53.50 2.81
N GLY A 392 25.78 -53.83 2.62
CA GLY A 392 25.26 -55.19 2.46
C GLY A 392 23.72 -55.19 2.49
N ARG A 393 23.02 -55.00 1.37
CA ARG A 393 22.45 -56.04 0.47
C ARG A 393 21.62 -57.12 1.18
N ARG A 394 20.31 -57.09 0.85
CA ARG A 394 19.33 -58.18 0.70
C ARG A 394 18.90 -58.99 1.92
N GLY A 395 17.58 -59.09 2.04
CA GLY A 395 16.77 -59.91 2.92
C GLY A 395 15.37 -59.37 2.83
#